data_AF-A0A536RDK8-F1
#
_entry.id   AF-A0A536RDK8-F1
#
_cell.length_a   1.000
_cell.length_b   1.000
_cell.length_c   1.000
_cell.angle_alpha   90.00
_cell.angle_beta   90.00
_cell.angle_gamma   90.00
#
_symmetry.space_group_name_H-M   'P 1'
#
loop_
_entity.id
_entity.type
_entity.pdbx_description
1 polymer ?
#
loop_
_entity_poly.entity_id
_entity_poly.type
_entity_poly.pdbx_seq_one_letter_code
_entity_poly.pdbx_strand_id
1 'polypeptide(L)' 'MSLVVIAGAAGLVWWGWFVLGFLEEPSAVDRVRAALIVIGGGSIAAGFAGAGLGAVMLIASRQSQKSPRT' A
#
# COMPACT_ATOMS: atom_id res chain seq x y z
N MET A 1 -16.59 1.94 -3.86
CA MET A 1 -15.44 1.90 -2.94
C MET A 1 -14.34 1.09 -3.57
N SER A 2 -13.30 1.71 -4.08
CA SER A 2 -13.31 2.81 -5.05
C SER A 2 -12.13 2.42 -5.92
N LEU A 3 -12.34 2.37 -7.24
CA LEU A 3 -11.29 1.97 -8.17
C LEU A 3 -9.99 2.76 -7.93
N VAL A 4 -10.13 3.99 -7.43
CA VAL A 4 -9.07 4.86 -6.90
C VAL A 4 -8.23 4.24 -5.77
N VAL A 5 -8.83 3.62 -4.76
CA VAL A 5 -8.07 3.02 -3.63
C VAL A 5 -7.31 1.78 -4.09
N ILE A 6 -7.92 0.96 -4.95
CA ILE A 6 -7.26 -0.22 -5.53
C ILE A 6 -6.14 0.21 -6.46
N ALA A 7 -6.39 1.17 -7.35
CA ALA A 7 -5.37 1.71 -8.26
C ALA A 7 -4.24 2.40 -7.50
N GLY A 8 -4.55 3.15 -6.45
CA GLY A 8 -3.55 3.77 -5.57
C GLY A 8 -2.71 2.74 -4.82
N ALA A 9 -3.33 1.70 -4.27
CA ALA A 9 -2.61 0.61 -3.61
C ALA A 9 -1.71 -0.16 -4.60
N ALA A 10 -2.23 -0.51 -5.79
CA ALA A 10 -1.46 -1.15 -6.85
C ALA A 10 -0.29 -0.26 -7.31
N GLY A 11 -0.53 1.05 -7.45
CA GLY A 11 0.50 2.03 -7.78
C GLY A 11 1.60 2.12 -6.71
N LEU A 12 1.25 2.11 -5.42
CA LEU A 12 2.22 2.09 -4.32
C LEU A 12 3.04 0.80 -4.28
N VAL A 13 2.41 -0.35 -4.56
CA VAL A 13 3.11 -1.64 -4.65
C VAL A 13 4.06 -1.65 -5.85
N TRP A 14 3.61 -1.20 -7.02
CA TRP A 14 4.44 -1.07 -8.22
C TRP A 14 5.61 -0.12 -7.99
N TRP A 15 5.34 1.05 -7.40
CA TRP A 15 6.36 2.05 -7.09
C TRP A 15 7.40 1.50 -6.12
N GLY A 16 6.95 0.84 -5.05
CA GLY A 16 7.87 0.25 -4.09
C GLY A 16 8.71 -0.87 -4.70
N TRP A 17 8.14 -1.70 -5.58
CA TRP A 17 8.89 -2.68 -6.36
C TRP A 17 9.97 -2.03 -7.23
N PHE A 18 9.60 -0.98 -7.98
CA PHE A 18 10.53 -0.21 -8.81
C PHE A 18 11.68 0.38 -7.98
N VAL A 19 11.40 0.99 -6.83
CA VAL A 19 12.41 1.58 -5.94
C VAL A 19 13.35 0.50 -5.37
N LEU A 20 12.83 -0.66 -5.01
CA LEU A 20 13.67 -1.76 -4.51
C LEU A 20 14.58 -2.35 -5.59
N GLY A 21 14.24 -2.19 -6.89
CA GLY A 21 15.12 -2.58 -7.99
C GLY A 21 16.48 -1.87 -7.98
N PHE A 22 16.54 -0.63 -7.48
CA PHE A 22 17.80 0.13 -7.34
C PHE A 22 18.77 -0.51 -6.32
N LEU A 23 18.32 -1.48 -5.51
CA LEU A 23 19.21 -2.20 -4.58
C LEU A 23 20.25 -3.07 -5.27
N GLU A 24 20.04 -3.41 -6.54
CA GLU A 24 20.97 -4.19 -7.36
C GLU A 24 22.09 -3.33 -7.96
N GLU A 25 21.99 -2.00 -7.87
CA GLU A 25 22.94 -1.09 -8.48
C GLU A 25 24.19 -0.87 -7.61
N PRO A 26 25.39 -0.73 -8.20
CA PRO A 26 26.62 -0.50 -7.45
C PRO A 26 26.63 0.81 -6.64
N SER A 27 25.77 1.77 -7.01
CA SER A 27 25.60 3.06 -6.36
C SER A 27 24.79 2.98 -5.05
N ALA A 28 24.10 1.86 -4.78
CA ALA A 28 23.26 1.67 -3.60
C ALA A 28 24.09 1.33 -2.36
N VAL A 29 24.98 2.23 -1.96
CA VAL A 29 25.86 2.07 -0.79
C VAL A 29 25.15 2.44 0.52
N ASP A 30 25.36 1.62 1.56
CA ASP A 30 24.96 1.80 2.96
C ASP A 30 23.67 2.60 3.20
N ARG A 31 23.79 3.93 3.37
CA ARG A 31 22.67 4.82 3.68
C ARG A 31 21.65 4.92 2.55
N VAL A 32 22.10 4.88 1.30
CA VAL A 32 21.23 4.84 0.12
C VAL A 32 20.44 3.54 0.13
N ARG A 33 21.10 2.42 0.44
CA ARG A 33 20.47 1.11 0.55
C ARG A 33 19.38 1.08 1.62
N ALA A 34 19.67 1.64 2.80
CA ALA A 34 18.69 1.79 3.87
C ALA A 34 17.51 2.68 3.46
N ALA A 35 17.78 3.81 2.79
CA ALA A 35 16.73 4.70 2.28
C ALA A 35 15.83 3.99 1.26
N LEU A 36 16.41 3.24 0.32
CA LEU A 36 15.66 2.46 -0.69
C LEU A 36 14.77 1.40 -0.04
N ILE A 37 15.27 0.69 1.00
CA ILE A 37 14.47 -0.29 1.74
C ILE A 37 13.30 0.38 2.47
N VAL A 38 13.55 1.50 3.17
CA VAL A 38 12.51 2.21 3.92
C VAL A 38 11.45 2.79 2.97
N ILE A 39 11.87 3.42 1.87
CA ILE A 39 10.96 4.05 0.91
C ILE A 39 10.22 2.98 0.12
N GLY A 40 10.93 2.02 -0.47
CA GLY A 40 10.35 0.97 -1.30
C GLY A 40 9.48 0.01 -0.49
N GLY A 41 10.04 -0.53 0.59
CA GLY A 41 9.31 -1.41 1.52
C GLY A 41 8.15 -0.70 2.21
N GLY A 42 8.35 0.55 2.64
CA GLY A 42 7.29 1.38 3.22
C GLY A 42 6.14 1.67 2.25
N SER A 43 6.45 1.91 0.97
CA SER A 43 5.43 2.10 -0.07
C SER A 43 4.57 0.85 -0.27
N ILE A 44 5.21 -0.33 -0.34
CA ILE A 44 4.51 -1.62 -0.45
C ILE A 44 3.62 -1.84 0.77
N ALA A 45 4.17 -1.65 1.98
CA ALA A 45 3.42 -1.81 3.22
C ALA A 45 2.22 -0.87 3.31
N ALA A 46 2.39 0.40 2.92
CA ALA A 46 1.31 1.38 2.87
C ALA A 46 0.23 1.00 1.84
N GLY A 47 0.62 0.47 0.67
CA GLY A 47 -0.32 -0.03 -0.33
C GLY A 47 -1.21 -1.13 0.21
N PHE A 48 -0.63 -2.15 0.86
CA PHE A 48 -1.39 -3.24 1.48
C PHE A 48 -2.24 -2.76 2.67
N ALA A 49 -1.70 -1.91 3.53
CA ALA A 49 -2.44 -1.36 4.67
C ALA A 49 -3.66 -0.55 4.21
N GLY A 50 -3.49 0.31 3.20
CA GLY A 50 -4.58 1.09 2.63
C GLY A 50 -5.68 0.23 2.00
N ALA A 51 -5.29 -0.79 1.22
CA ALA A 51 -6.23 -1.75 0.65
C ALA A 51 -6.99 -2.55 1.74
N GLY A 52 -6.27 -3.03 2.76
CA GLY A 52 -6.84 -3.79 3.87
C GLY A 52 -7.82 -2.97 4.71
N LEU A 53 -7.43 -1.76 5.12
CA LEU A 53 -8.30 -0.85 5.86
C LEU A 53 -9.53 -0.45 5.04
N GLY A 54 -9.36 -0.24 3.73
CA GLY A 54 -10.46 -0.07 2.80
C GLY A 54 -11.42 -1.26 2.86
N ALA A 55 -10.94 -2.48 2.65
CA ALA A 55 -11.79 -3.68 2.69
C ALA A 55 -12.57 -3.80 4.01
N VAL A 56 -11.93 -3.56 5.15
CA VAL A 56 -12.58 -3.59 6.48
C VAL A 56 -13.70 -2.55 6.58
N MET A 57 -13.46 -1.30 6.18
CA MET A 57 -14.48 -0.25 6.21
C MET A 57 -15.66 -0.54 5.26
N LEU A 58 -15.40 -1.20 4.12
CA LEU A 58 -16.46 -1.61 3.20
C LEU A 58 -17.37 -2.67 3.84
N ILE A 59 -16.77 -3.64 4.52
CA ILE A 59 -17.51 -4.71 5.20
C ILE A 59 -18.34 -4.10 6.34
N ALA A 60 -17.74 -3.24 7.16
CA ALA A 60 -18.41 -2.58 8.27
C ALA A 60 -19.59 -1.70 7.81
N SER A 61 -19.41 -0.92 6.74
CA SER A 61 -20.48 -0.08 6.19
C SER A 61 -21.65 -0.89 5.63
N ARG A 62 -21.38 -2.03 4.98
CA ARG A 62 -22.42 -2.96 4.51
C ARG A 62 -23.21 -3.60 5.66
N GLN A 63 -22.56 -3.92 6.77
CA GLN A 63 -23.23 -4.45 7.96
C GLN A 63 -24.13 -3.40 8.63
N SER A 64 -23.66 -2.15 8.71
CA SER A 64 -24.44 -1.06 9.31
C SER A 64 -25.73 -0.75 8.53
N GLN A 65 -25.75 -0.95 7.21
CA GLN A 65 -26.98 -0.76 6.41
C GLN A 65 -27.98 -1.91 6.54
N LYS A 66 -27.52 -3.12 6.87
CA LYS A 66 -28.38 -4.30 7.07
C LYS A 66 -29.14 -4.30 8.39
N SER A 67 -28.83 -3.40 9.32
CA SER A 67 -29.54 -3.24 10.59
C SER A 67 -30.47 -2.02 10.51
N PRO A 68 -31.65 -2.11 9.88
CA PRO A 68 -32.67 -1.08 10.02
C PRO A 68 -33.06 -1.05 11.50
N ARG A 69 -32.76 0.07 12.16
CA ARG A 69 -33.22 0.33 13.53
C ARG A 69 -34.75 0.30 13.51
N THR A 70 -35.32 -0.70 14.18
CA THR A 70 -36.73 -0.78 14.58
C THR A 70 -37.10 0.38 15.49
#